data_AF-A0A1W1X870-F1
#
_entry.id   AF-A0A1W1X870-F1
#
_cell.length_a   1.000
_cell.length_b   1.000
_cell.length_c   1.000
_cell.angle_alpha   90.00
_cell.angle_beta   90.00
_cell.angle_gamma   90.00
#
_symmetry.space_group_name_H-M   'P 1'
#
loop_
_entity.id
_entity.type
_entity.pdbx_description
1 polymer ?
#
loop_
_entity_poly.entity_id
_entity_poly.type
_entity_poly.pdbx_seq_one_letter_code
_entity_poly.pdbx_strand_id
1 'polypeptide(L)'
;MKYFEMSEKFRIEVDRANLGSTLIEKSEVLLKQNLIDDVIEKLELGLKYSDEYKNLEYLLKGNLLLADVYDKIDDNKKLEKVYLKITEILKTTENKCELKYIYNKLALMYLKQAKENLCEKYLLLAINLI
;
A
#
# COMPACT_ATOMS: atom_id res chain seq x y z
N MET A 1 20.06 6.10 7.82
CA MET A 1 20.23 4.85 7.07
C MET A 1 20.93 3.76 7.88
N LYS A 2 22.13 4.02 8.44
CA LYS A 2 22.88 3.06 9.29
C LYS A 2 22.04 2.27 10.32
N TYR A 3 21.18 2.93 11.09
CA TYR A 3 20.34 2.24 12.09
C TYR A 3 19.30 1.30 11.48
N PHE A 4 18.75 1.63 10.31
CA PHE A 4 17.84 0.75 9.59
C PHE A 4 18.57 -0.48 9.05
N GLU A 5 19.80 -0.32 8.55
CA GLU A 5 20.62 -1.46 8.10
C GLU A 5 20.96 -2.40 9.27
N MET A 6 21.27 -1.85 10.46
CA MET A 6 21.49 -2.66 11.66
C MET A 6 20.22 -3.40 12.09
N SER A 7 19.07 -2.70 12.10
CA SER A 7 17.77 -3.31 12.43
C SER A 7 17.41 -4.42 11.43
N GLU A 8 17.54 -4.17 10.14
CA GLU A 8 17.26 -5.15 9.07
C GLU A 8 18.10 -6.42 9.24
N LYS A 9 19.42 -6.28 9.49
CA LYS A 9 20.31 -7.43 9.77
C LYS A 9 19.87 -8.22 11.00
N PHE A 10 19.59 -7.51 12.10
CA PHE A 10 19.11 -8.16 13.33
C PHE A 10 17.79 -8.92 13.12
N ARG A 11 16.82 -8.33 12.41
CA ARG A 11 15.55 -8.99 12.09
C ARG A 11 15.74 -10.21 11.20
N ILE A 12 16.64 -10.15 10.22
CA ILE A 12 16.95 -11.30 9.35
C ILE A 12 17.46 -12.50 10.16
N GLU A 13 18.33 -12.24 11.14
CA GLU A 13 19.01 -13.26 11.94
C GLU A 13 18.17 -13.78 13.11
N VAL A 14 17.40 -12.90 13.76
CA VAL A 14 16.79 -13.17 15.07
C VAL A 14 15.28 -13.08 15.06
N ASP A 15 14.69 -12.18 14.27
CA ASP A 15 13.26 -11.84 14.37
C ASP A 15 12.65 -11.49 13.01
N ARG A 16 12.52 -12.52 12.17
CA ARG A 16 12.05 -12.38 10.80
C ARG A 16 10.58 -11.93 10.73
N ALA A 17 9.79 -12.20 11.77
CA ALA A 17 8.39 -11.76 11.86
C ALA A 17 8.24 -10.23 11.80
N ASN A 18 9.22 -9.49 12.34
CA ASN A 18 9.26 -8.02 12.34
C ASN A 18 10.16 -7.44 11.24
N LEU A 19 10.60 -8.25 10.28
CA LEU A 19 11.37 -7.75 9.14
C LEU A 19 10.49 -6.90 8.21
N GLY A 20 9.25 -7.33 7.96
CA GLY A 20 8.31 -6.62 7.10
C GLY A 20 8.06 -5.18 7.55
N SER A 21 7.83 -4.98 8.85
CA SER A 21 7.64 -3.65 9.44
C SER A 21 8.86 -2.75 9.29
N THR A 22 10.05 -3.29 9.59
CA THR A 22 11.32 -2.57 9.46
C THR A 22 11.57 -2.11 8.02
N LEU A 23 11.27 -2.96 7.02
CA LEU A 23 11.42 -2.63 5.61
C LEU A 23 10.44 -1.53 5.16
N ILE A 24 9.20 -1.59 5.61
CA ILE A 24 8.17 -0.59 5.30
C ILE A 24 8.54 0.78 5.91
N GLU A 25 8.96 0.81 7.18
CA GLU A 25 9.42 2.05 7.83
C GLU A 25 10.68 2.62 7.17
N LYS A 26 11.63 1.76 6.78
CA LYS A 26 12.82 2.18 6.02
C LYS A 26 12.43 2.84 4.69
N SER A 27 11.39 2.32 4.04
CA SER A 27 10.89 2.84 2.76
C SER A 27 10.36 4.26 2.88
N GLU A 28 9.77 4.66 4.01
CA GLU A 28 9.37 6.07 4.24
C GLU A 28 10.56 7.02 4.24
N VAL A 29 11.71 6.59 4.78
CA VAL A 29 12.94 7.39 4.80
C VAL A 29 13.55 7.47 3.40
N LEU A 30 13.57 6.36 2.66
CA LEU A 30 14.02 6.32 1.27
C LEU A 30 13.16 7.23 0.37
N LEU A 31 11.84 7.28 0.62
CA LEU A 31 10.92 8.14 -0.12
C LEU A 31 11.21 9.62 0.10
N LYS A 32 11.57 10.03 1.33
CA LYS A 32 12.03 11.38 1.63
C LYS A 32 13.35 11.73 0.94
N GLN A 33 14.15 10.73 0.58
CA GLN A 33 15.40 10.88 -0.20
C GLN A 33 15.15 10.81 -1.71
N ASN A 34 13.90 10.61 -2.14
CA ASN A 34 13.48 10.48 -3.54
C ASN A 34 14.14 9.30 -4.28
N LEU A 35 14.54 8.24 -3.56
CA LEU A 35 15.10 7.01 -4.12
C LEU A 35 13.96 6.04 -4.48
N ILE A 36 13.21 6.36 -5.54
CA ILE A 36 11.93 5.70 -5.85
C ILE A 36 12.08 4.20 -6.11
N ASP A 37 13.10 3.78 -6.84
CA ASP A 37 13.32 2.35 -7.15
C ASP A 37 13.59 1.54 -5.87
N ASP A 38 14.45 2.06 -4.98
CA ASP A 38 14.76 1.44 -3.69
C ASP A 38 13.51 1.38 -2.78
N VAL A 39 12.65 2.40 -2.83
CA VAL A 39 11.38 2.42 -2.10
C VAL A 39 10.49 1.28 -2.56
N ILE A 40 10.31 1.11 -3.88
CA ILE A 40 9.46 0.06 -4.42
C ILE A 40 10.00 -1.31 -4.04
N GLU A 41 11.30 -1.56 -4.22
CA GLU A 41 11.93 -2.83 -3.85
C GLU A 41 11.71 -3.16 -2.37
N LYS A 42 11.95 -2.19 -1.48
CA LYS A 42 11.81 -2.40 -0.03
C LYS A 42 10.36 -2.53 0.41
N LEU A 43 9.42 -1.82 -0.21
CA LEU A 43 7.99 -1.99 0.05
C LEU A 43 7.49 -3.36 -0.41
N GLU A 44 7.87 -3.82 -1.60
CA GLU A 44 7.45 -5.13 -2.12
C GLU A 44 7.98 -6.27 -1.23
N LEU A 45 9.25 -6.18 -0.82
CA LEU A 45 9.84 -7.15 0.11
C LEU A 45 9.20 -7.07 1.50
N GLY A 46 8.94 -5.86 2.00
CA GLY A 46 8.27 -5.63 3.28
C GLY A 46 6.86 -6.23 3.30
N LEU A 47 6.08 -5.97 2.25
CA LEU A 47 4.74 -6.52 2.06
C LEU A 47 4.74 -8.05 1.98
N LYS A 48 5.73 -8.65 1.31
CA LYS A 48 5.88 -10.11 1.27
C LYS A 48 6.04 -10.70 2.67
N TYR A 49 6.90 -10.13 3.51
CA TYR A 49 7.07 -10.61 4.88
C TYR A 49 5.85 -10.30 5.76
N SER A 50 5.24 -9.13 5.61
CA SER A 50 4.00 -8.82 6.34
C SER A 50 2.86 -9.78 5.98
N ASP A 51 2.79 -10.25 4.74
CA ASP A 51 1.81 -11.27 4.31
C ASP A 51 2.13 -12.64 4.92
N GLU A 52 3.39 -13.07 4.83
CA GLU A 52 3.88 -14.33 5.40
C GLU A 52 3.55 -14.46 6.89
N TYR A 53 3.72 -13.37 7.64
CA TYR A 53 3.45 -13.32 9.08
C TYR A 53 2.08 -12.74 9.45
N LYS A 54 1.18 -12.57 8.47
CA LYS A 54 -0.21 -12.09 8.65
C LYS A 54 -0.34 -10.77 9.41
N ASN A 55 0.62 -9.88 9.24
CA ASN A 55 0.60 -8.55 9.84
C ASN A 55 -0.26 -7.60 8.99
N LEU A 56 -1.57 -7.62 9.23
CA LEU A 56 -2.55 -6.84 8.48
C LEU A 56 -2.31 -5.33 8.56
N GLU A 57 -1.86 -4.83 9.72
CA GLU A 57 -1.56 -3.42 9.91
C GLU A 57 -0.46 -2.96 8.94
N TYR A 58 0.64 -3.70 8.88
CA TYR A 58 1.75 -3.38 7.98
C TYR A 58 1.45 -3.72 6.52
N LEU A 59 0.58 -4.70 6.24
CA LEU A 59 0.06 -4.88 4.89
C LEU A 59 -0.71 -3.66 4.41
N LEU A 60 -1.61 -3.11 5.24
CA LEU A 60 -2.34 -1.90 4.90
C LEU A 60 -1.40 -0.71 4.73
N LYS A 61 -0.52 -0.47 5.71
CA LYS A 61 0.45 0.63 5.70
C LYS A 61 1.36 0.58 4.48
N GLY A 62 1.94 -0.57 4.18
CA GLY A 62 2.85 -0.75 3.04
C GLY A 62 2.14 -0.55 1.70
N ASN A 63 0.90 -1.03 1.55
CA ASN A 63 0.14 -0.79 0.32
C ASN A 63 -0.28 0.67 0.16
N LEU A 64 -0.64 1.38 1.24
CA LEU A 64 -0.93 2.82 1.16
C LEU A 64 0.30 3.62 0.68
N LEU A 65 1.48 3.33 1.24
CA LEU A 65 2.72 3.95 0.78
C LEU A 65 3.04 3.61 -0.68
N LEU A 66 2.80 2.36 -1.09
CA LEU A 66 3.02 1.95 -2.47
C LEU A 66 2.04 2.62 -3.44
N ALA A 67 0.81 2.89 -3.01
CA ALA A 67 -0.16 3.68 -3.78
C ALA A 67 0.33 5.12 -3.96
N ASP A 68 0.81 5.77 -2.90
CA ASP A 68 1.36 7.12 -2.98
C ASP A 68 2.57 7.20 -3.93
N VAL A 69 3.42 6.17 -3.91
CA VAL A 69 4.58 6.07 -4.82
C VAL A 69 4.13 5.93 -6.27
N TYR A 70 3.17 5.03 -6.56
CA TYR A 70 2.69 4.82 -7.92
C TYR A 70 1.87 5.98 -8.48
N ASP A 71 1.13 6.70 -7.63
CA ASP A 71 0.47 7.96 -8.00
C ASP A 71 1.52 9.03 -8.36
N LYS A 72 2.59 9.16 -7.57
CA LYS A 72 3.67 10.13 -7.81
C LYS A 72 4.42 9.93 -9.13
N ILE A 73 4.56 8.68 -9.59
CA ILE A 73 5.22 8.36 -10.88
C ILE A 73 4.24 8.14 -12.03
N ASP A 74 2.96 8.46 -11.84
CA ASP A 74 1.88 8.30 -12.82
C ASP A 74 1.73 6.85 -13.36
N ASP A 75 2.15 5.83 -12.59
CA ASP A 75 1.95 4.41 -12.93
C ASP A 75 0.55 3.96 -12.52
N ASN A 76 -0.43 4.45 -13.30
CA ASN A 76 -1.84 4.17 -13.10
C ASN A 76 -2.18 2.67 -13.08
N LYS A 77 -1.43 1.83 -13.81
CA LYS A 77 -1.67 0.38 -13.87
C LYS A 77 -1.32 -0.30 -12.55
N LYS A 78 -0.18 0.07 -11.96
CA LYS A 78 0.22 -0.48 -10.66
C LYS A 78 -0.58 0.15 -9.52
N LEU A 79 -0.88 1.44 -9.61
CA LEU A 79 -1.75 2.14 -8.65
C LEU A 79 -3.12 1.45 -8.52
N GLU A 80 -3.77 1.14 -9.65
CA GLU A 80 -5.05 0.42 -9.67
C GLU A 80 -4.95 -0.91 -8.91
N LYS A 81 -3.92 -1.72 -9.16
CA LYS A 81 -3.71 -3.00 -8.48
C LYS A 81 -3.54 -2.83 -6.97
N VAL A 82 -2.79 -1.81 -6.55
CA VAL A 82 -2.55 -1.55 -5.13
C VAL A 82 -3.84 -1.10 -4.44
N TYR A 83 -4.62 -0.21 -5.04
CA TYR A 83 -5.92 0.18 -4.50
C TYR A 83 -6.87 -1.02 -4.36
N LEU A 84 -6.94 -1.91 -5.34
CA LEU A 84 -7.74 -3.14 -5.22
C LEU A 84 -7.31 -3.99 -4.02
N LYS A 85 -6.00 -4.20 -3.85
CA LYS A 85 -5.47 -4.94 -2.69
C LYS A 85 -5.79 -4.26 -1.36
N ILE A 86 -5.73 -2.93 -1.29
CA ILE A 86 -6.14 -2.18 -0.10
C ILE A 86 -7.62 -2.41 0.20
N THR A 87 -8.50 -2.41 -0.81
CA THR A 87 -9.93 -2.67 -0.58
C THR A 87 -10.20 -4.08 -0.05
N GLU A 88 -9.41 -5.07 -0.46
CA GLU A 88 -9.52 -6.44 0.06
C GLU A 88 -9.14 -6.48 1.54
N ILE A 89 -8.03 -5.85 1.92
CA ILE A 89 -7.60 -5.76 3.32
C ILE A 89 -8.65 -5.03 4.17
N LEU A 90 -9.12 -3.86 3.73
CA LEU A 90 -10.07 -3.04 4.50
C LEU A 90 -11.46 -3.69 4.67
N LYS A 91 -11.87 -4.57 3.74
CA LYS A 91 -13.07 -5.38 3.92
C LYS A 91 -12.94 -6.38 5.08
N THR A 92 -11.73 -6.87 5.35
CA THR A 92 -11.49 -7.81 6.46
C THR A 92 -11.44 -7.12 7.82
N THR A 93 -11.08 -5.83 7.86
CA THR A 93 -10.94 -5.06 9.10
C THR A 93 -12.17 -4.23 9.46
N GLU A 94 -13.27 -4.35 8.69
CA GLU A 94 -14.52 -3.58 8.83
C GLU A 94 -14.32 -2.04 8.86
N ASN A 95 -13.17 -1.55 8.37
CA ASN A 95 -12.87 -0.12 8.33
C ASN A 95 -13.57 0.56 7.14
N LYS A 96 -14.88 0.80 7.31
CA LYS A 96 -15.76 1.37 6.27
C LYS A 96 -15.32 2.76 5.82
N CYS A 97 -14.77 3.58 6.72
CA CYS A 97 -14.32 4.94 6.41
C CYS A 97 -13.16 4.94 5.41
N GLU A 98 -12.10 4.18 5.70
CA GLU A 98 -10.96 4.04 4.79
C GLU A 98 -11.38 3.32 3.50
N LEU A 99 -12.24 2.30 3.59
CA LEU A 99 -12.70 1.57 2.40
C LEU A 99 -13.44 2.51 1.44
N LYS A 100 -14.31 3.38 1.99
CA LYS A 100 -15.01 4.42 1.23
C LYS A 100 -14.03 5.40 0.58
N TYR A 101 -13.00 5.83 1.31
CA TYR A 101 -11.96 6.71 0.78
C TYR A 101 -11.25 6.09 -0.44
N ILE A 102 -10.85 4.83 -0.34
CA ILE A 102 -10.18 4.12 -1.44
C ILE A 102 -11.10 3.88 -2.64
N TYR A 103 -12.39 3.58 -2.42
CA TYR A 103 -13.37 3.52 -3.50
C TYR A 103 -13.54 4.85 -4.24
N ASN A 104 -13.57 5.98 -3.52
CA ASN A 104 -13.61 7.30 -4.16
C ASN A 104 -12.34 7.56 -4.99
N LYS A 105 -11.16 7.13 -4.50
CA LYS A 105 -9.90 7.24 -5.26
C LYS A 105 -9.92 6.41 -6.55
N LEU A 106 -10.41 5.17 -6.49
CA LEU A 106 -10.60 4.33 -7.66
C LEU A 106 -11.58 4.97 -8.66
N ALA A 107 -12.71 5.50 -8.18
CA ALA A 107 -13.68 6.18 -9.04
C ALA A 107 -13.06 7.38 -9.76
N LEU A 108 -12.34 8.25 -9.04
CA LEU A 108 -11.63 9.40 -9.62
C LEU A 108 -10.58 8.97 -10.65
N MET A 109 -9.83 7.90 -10.37
CA MET A 109 -8.85 7.36 -11.30
C MET A 109 -9.52 6.85 -12.59
N TYR A 110 -10.63 6.11 -12.49
CA TYR A 110 -11.36 5.63 -13.66
C TYR A 110 -12.04 6.75 -14.44
N LEU A 111 -12.52 7.79 -13.76
CA LEU A 111 -13.04 8.99 -14.42
C LEU A 111 -11.98 9.66 -15.30
N LYS A 112 -10.76 9.86 -14.78
CA LYS A 112 -9.62 10.42 -15.54
C LYS A 112 -9.24 9.58 -16.76
N GLN A 113 -9.52 8.28 -16.72
CA GLN A 113 -9.25 7.33 -17.81
C GLN A 113 -10.45 7.14 -18.76
N ALA A 114 -11.51 7.95 -18.62
CA ALA A 114 -12.77 7.81 -19.38
C ALA A 114 -13.41 6.40 -19.27
N LYS A 115 -13.20 5.71 -18.14
CA LYS A 115 -13.79 4.40 -17.83
C LYS A 115 -15.05 4.58 -16.98
N GLU A 116 -16.09 5.16 -17.59
CA GLU A 116 -17.32 5.59 -16.91
C GLU A 116 -18.00 4.47 -16.10
N ASN A 117 -18.17 3.28 -16.69
CA ASN A 117 -18.78 2.12 -16.01
C ASN A 117 -18.06 1.72 -14.71
N LEU A 118 -16.72 1.82 -14.70
CA LEU A 118 -15.93 1.51 -13.51
C LEU A 118 -16.00 2.65 -12.49
N CYS A 119 -15.98 3.90 -12.94
CA CYS A 119 -16.21 5.05 -12.09
C CYS A 119 -17.54 4.91 -11.33
N GLU A 120 -18.64 4.68 -12.05
CA GLU A 120 -19.97 4.50 -11.47
C GLU A 120 -20.00 3.33 -10.48
N LYS A 121 -19.44 2.18 -10.84
CA LYS A 121 -19.34 1.02 -9.96
C LYS A 121 -18.72 1.38 -8.60
N TYR A 122 -17.58 2.07 -8.60
CA TYR A 122 -16.88 2.40 -7.34
C TYR A 122 -17.55 3.51 -6.55
N LEU A 123 -18.24 4.46 -7.20
CA LEU A 123 -19.09 5.44 -6.52
C LEU A 123 -20.27 4.76 -5.81
N LEU A 124 -20.96 3.83 -6.46
CA LEU A 124 -22.06 3.07 -5.86
C LEU A 124 -21.57 2.24 -4.67
N LEU A 125 -20.41 1.58 -4.79
CA LEU A 125 -19.79 0.87 -3.67
C LEU A 125 -19.47 1.81 -2.49
N ALA A 126 -19.00 3.03 -2.75
CA ALA A 126 -18.71 4.02 -1.70
C ALA A 126 -19.98 4.55 -1.02
N ILE A 127 -21.07 4.73 -1.76
CA ILE A 127 -22.37 5.18 -1.24
C ILE A 127 -23.01 4.11 -0.36
N ASN A 128 -22.96 2.85 -0.78
CA ASN A 128 -23.59 1.73 -0.08
C ASN A 128 -22.86 1.28 1.20
N LEU A 129 -21.77 1.94 1.60
CA LEU A 129 -21.06 1.68 2.86
C LEU A 129 -21.63 2.47 4.05
N ILE A 130 -22.57 3.39 3.80
CA ILE A 130 -23.25 4.23 4.81
C ILE A 130 -24.34 3.45 5.53
#